data_AF-A0A1U7IHL8-F1
#
_entry.id   AF-A0A1U7IHL8-F1
#
_cell.length_a   1.000
_cell.length_b   1.000
_cell.length_c   1.000
_cell.angle_alpha   90.00
_cell.angle_beta   90.00
_cell.angle_gamma   90.00
#
_symmetry.space_group_name_H-M   'P 1'
#
loop_
_entity.id
_entity.type
_entity.pdbx_description
1 polymer ?
#
loop_
_entity_poly.entity_id
_entity_poly.type
_entity_poly.pdbx_seq_one_letter_code
_entity_poly.pdbx_strand_id
1 'polypeptide(L)'
;MNHELQNFIQDYVTLLQEKYHQSLIKTEKSQTEADAAFYQGTSFTYYDALDILKSQLEAFGYEIENFATIVPELDKAKKLQEYVKSNE
;
A
#
# COMPACT_ATOMS: atom_id res chain seq x y z
N MET A 1 22.54 -4.32 6.59
CA MET A 1 22.30 -3.41 5.46
C MET A 1 23.00 -2.10 5.76
N ASN A 2 23.53 -1.37 4.76
CA ASN A 2 24.06 -0.03 5.04
C ASN A 2 22.89 0.96 5.27
N HIS A 3 23.15 2.07 5.96
CA HIS A 3 22.10 3.02 6.33
C HIS A 3 21.45 3.70 5.11
N GLU A 4 22.21 3.95 4.05
CA GLU A 4 21.70 4.58 2.83
C GLU A 4 20.65 3.69 2.14
N LEU A 5 20.94 2.40 1.99
CA LEU A 5 20.01 1.43 1.40
C LEU A 5 18.77 1.25 2.29
N GLN A 6 18.95 1.27 3.61
CA GLN A 6 17.82 1.22 4.54
C GLN A 6 16.87 2.40 4.35
N ASN A 7 17.43 3.62 4.32
CA ASN A 7 16.64 4.84 4.12
C ASN A 7 15.97 4.82 2.75
N PHE A 8 16.67 4.41 1.70
CA PHE A 8 16.10 4.26 0.37
C PHE A 8 14.90 3.32 0.34
N ILE A 9 15.02 2.14 0.96
CA ILE A 9 13.91 1.18 1.02
C ILE A 9 12.74 1.77 1.82
N GLN A 10 13.00 2.45 2.93
CA GLN A 10 11.96 3.08 3.73
C GLN A 10 11.22 4.18 2.96
N ASP A 11 11.93 5.03 2.23
CA ASP A 11 11.36 6.05 1.37
C ASP A 11 10.55 5.42 0.23
N TYR A 12 11.05 4.33 -0.35
CA TYR A 12 10.38 3.60 -1.42
C TYR A 12 9.07 2.94 -0.95
N VAL A 13 9.08 2.28 0.22
CA VAL A 13 7.88 1.73 0.86
C VAL A 13 6.85 2.83 1.09
N THR A 14 7.30 3.96 1.65
CA THR A 14 6.42 5.12 1.93
C THR A 14 5.75 5.61 0.65
N LEU A 15 6.51 5.79 -0.43
CA LEU A 15 5.98 6.24 -1.71
C LEU A 15 4.95 5.25 -2.29
N LEU A 16 5.23 3.94 -2.25
CA LEU A 16 4.29 2.92 -2.73
C LEU A 16 3.00 2.91 -1.90
N GLN A 17 3.11 3.05 -0.58
CA GLN A 17 1.96 3.15 0.32
C GLN A 17 1.11 4.39 0.03
N GLU A 18 1.73 5.55 -0.18
CA GLU A 18 1.01 6.77 -0.58
C GLU A 18 0.25 6.57 -1.88
N LYS A 19 0.89 5.94 -2.88
CA LYS A 19 0.26 5.67 -4.17
C LYS A 19 -0.90 4.68 -4.06
N TYR A 20 -0.74 3.65 -3.24
CA TYR A 20 -1.81 2.72 -2.90
C TYR A 20 -3.01 3.43 -2.23
N HIS A 21 -2.76 4.26 -1.23
CA HIS A 21 -3.84 5.01 -0.58
C HIS A 21 -4.52 5.99 -1.54
N GLN A 22 -3.74 6.68 -2.39
CA GLN A 22 -4.30 7.56 -3.42
C GLN A 22 -5.18 6.80 -4.41
N SER A 23 -4.82 5.58 -4.81
CA SER A 23 -5.64 4.79 -5.73
C SER A 23 -6.92 4.28 -5.07
N LEU A 24 -6.88 3.92 -3.78
CA LEU A 24 -8.10 3.60 -3.02
C LEU A 24 -9.06 4.79 -2.96
N ILE A 25 -8.56 5.98 -2.58
CA ILE A 25 -9.36 7.21 -2.52
C ILE A 25 -9.97 7.54 -3.89
N LYS A 26 -9.21 7.36 -4.98
CA LYS A 26 -9.71 7.59 -6.34
C LYS A 26 -10.77 6.55 -6.75
N THR A 27 -10.61 5.30 -6.34
CA THR A 27 -11.62 4.24 -6.56
C THR A 27 -12.94 4.64 -5.90
N GLU A 28 -12.90 5.09 -4.64
CA GLU A 28 -14.08 5.50 -3.88
C GLU A 28 -14.76 6.75 -4.47
N LYS A 29 -13.97 7.70 -4.97
CA LYS A 29 -14.47 8.95 -5.57
C LYS A 29 -14.80 8.84 -7.06
N SER A 30 -14.71 7.63 -7.64
CA SER A 30 -14.96 7.43 -9.06
C SER A 30 -16.41 7.67 -9.42
N GLN A 31 -16.62 8.41 -10.51
CA GLN A 31 -17.97 8.72 -11.01
C GLN A 31 -18.48 7.66 -11.99
N THR A 32 -17.58 6.82 -12.51
CA THR A 32 -17.91 5.74 -13.45
C THR A 32 -17.35 4.40 -12.96
N GLU A 33 -18.02 3.31 -13.34
CA GLU A 33 -17.55 1.95 -13.06
C GLU A 33 -16.21 1.66 -13.72
N ALA A 34 -15.98 2.21 -14.91
CA ALA A 34 -14.72 2.05 -15.65
C ALA A 34 -13.54 2.69 -14.90
N ASP A 35 -13.71 3.91 -14.38
CA ASP A 35 -12.69 4.59 -13.59
C ASP A 35 -12.44 3.86 -12.26
N ALA A 36 -13.51 3.40 -11.60
CA ALA A 36 -13.41 2.62 -10.37
C ALA A 36 -12.59 1.34 -10.60
N ALA A 37 -12.90 0.59 -11.67
CA ALA A 37 -12.16 -0.62 -12.02
C ALA A 37 -10.68 -0.33 -12.34
N PHE A 38 -10.39 0.77 -13.04
CA PHE A 38 -9.02 1.19 -13.33
C PHE A 38 -8.23 1.51 -12.05
N TYR A 39 -8.81 2.26 -11.12
CA TYR A 39 -8.14 2.60 -9.86
C TYR A 39 -8.05 1.40 -8.90
N GLN A 40 -9.01 0.48 -8.96
CA GLN A 40 -8.92 -0.79 -8.25
C GLN A 40 -7.74 -1.63 -8.76
N GLY A 41 -7.58 -1.74 -10.08
CA GLY A 41 -6.41 -2.36 -10.70
C GLY A 41 -5.10 -1.69 -10.28
N THR A 42 -5.10 -0.36 -10.25
CA THR A 42 -3.95 0.43 -9.75
C THR A 42 -3.61 0.11 -8.29
N SER A 43 -4.63 -0.06 -7.44
CA SER A 43 -4.46 -0.43 -6.04
C SER A 43 -3.83 -1.81 -5.90
N PHE A 44 -4.27 -2.79 -6.71
CA PHE A 44 -3.65 -4.12 -6.73
C PHE A 44 -2.18 -4.06 -7.15
N THR A 45 -1.82 -3.25 -8.15
CA THR A 45 -0.42 -3.09 -8.58
C THR A 45 0.48 -2.58 -7.47
N TYR A 46 0.06 -1.55 -6.72
CA TYR A 46 0.88 -1.03 -5.62
C TYR A 46 0.95 -1.98 -4.43
N TYR A 47 -0.13 -2.72 -4.16
CA TYR A 47 -0.14 -3.76 -3.14
C TYR A 47 0.84 -4.89 -3.49
N ASP A 48 0.78 -5.40 -4.72
CA ASP A 48 1.67 -6.47 -5.20
C ASP A 48 3.15 -6.05 -5.15
N ALA A 49 3.46 -4.81 -5.53
CA ALA A 49 4.81 -4.26 -5.41
C ALA A 49 5.33 -4.25 -3.95
N LEU A 50 4.48 -3.87 -3.00
CA LEU A 50 4.81 -3.89 -1.57
C LEU A 50 5.01 -5.33 -1.06
N ASP A 51 4.19 -6.27 -1.51
CA ASP A 51 4.28 -7.69 -1.11
C ASP A 51 5.54 -8.37 -1.66
N ILE A 52 5.87 -8.12 -2.93
CA ILE A 52 7.13 -8.57 -3.55
C ILE A 52 8.32 -8.00 -2.78
N LEU A 53 8.32 -6.69 -2.49
CA LEU A 53 9.41 -6.05 -1.76
C LEU A 53 9.58 -6.67 -0.37
N LYS A 54 8.49 -6.85 0.38
CA LYS A 54 8.50 -7.52 1.68
C LYS A 54 9.10 -8.93 1.57
N SER A 55 8.63 -9.73 0.61
CA SER A 55 9.11 -11.09 0.37
C SER A 55 10.61 -11.13 0.04
N GLN A 56 11.11 -10.16 -0.72
CA GLN A 56 12.55 -10.04 -1.00
C GLN A 56 13.33 -9.69 0.27
N LEU A 57 12.87 -8.73 1.07
CA LEU A 57 13.55 -8.36 2.32
C LEU A 57 13.63 -9.54 3.29
N GLU A 58 12.54 -10.30 3.43
CA GLU A 58 12.49 -11.54 4.21
C GLU A 58 13.48 -12.59 3.69
N ALA A 59 13.49 -12.83 2.37
CA ALA A 59 14.38 -13.83 1.75
C ALA A 59 15.87 -13.51 1.93
N PHE A 60 16.22 -12.22 1.99
CA PHE A 60 17.58 -11.75 2.27
C PHE A 60 17.92 -11.75 3.78
N GLY A 61 16.98 -12.12 4.65
CA GLY A 61 17.18 -12.22 6.10
C GLY A 61 17.11 -10.88 6.83
N TYR A 62 16.43 -9.88 6.27
CA TYR A 62 16.20 -8.60 6.95
C TYR A 62 14.98 -8.68 7.87
N GLU A 63 15.13 -8.18 9.09
CA GLU A 63 14.03 -8.03 10.04
C GLU A 63 13.08 -6.91 9.57
N ILE A 64 11.89 -7.30 9.14
CA ILE A 64 10.85 -6.42 8.57
C ILE A 64 10.32 -5.42 9.61
N GLU A 65 10.46 -5.73 10.89
CA GLU A 65 10.04 -4.86 12.00
C GLU A 65 10.70 -3.47 11.95
N ASN A 66 11.85 -3.37 11.27
CA ASN A 66 12.56 -2.11 11.03
C ASN A 66 11.94 -1.24 9.93
N PHE A 67 10.98 -1.77 9.17
CA PHE A 67 10.24 -1.07 8.14
C PHE A 67 8.78 -1.08 8.58
N ALA A 68 8.25 0.10 8.95
CA ALA A 68 6.84 0.27 9.29
C ALA A 68 5.95 -0.56 8.35
N THR A 69 4.91 -1.23 8.88
CA THR A 69 4.07 -2.24 8.19
C THR A 69 4.07 -2.11 6.68
N ILE A 70 4.96 -2.83 5.97
CA ILE A 70 5.24 -2.63 4.54
C ILE A 70 3.97 -2.83 3.72
N VAL A 71 3.28 -3.93 3.97
CA VAL A 71 2.01 -4.25 3.31
C VAL A 71 0.87 -3.80 4.21
N PRO A 72 0.04 -2.82 3.81
CA PRO A 72 -1.08 -2.39 4.61
C PRO A 72 -2.04 -3.57 4.83
N GLU A 73 -2.49 -3.76 6.08
CA GLU A 73 -3.49 -4.79 6.40
C GLU A 73 -4.76 -4.52 5.59
N LEU A 74 -5.11 -5.46 4.69
CA LEU A 74 -6.33 -5.38 3.87
C LEU A 74 -7.59 -5.21 4.75
N ASP A 75 -7.59 -5.75 5.96
CA ASP A 75 -8.67 -5.61 6.93
C ASP A 75 -8.77 -4.20 7.53
N LYS A 76 -7.67 -3.46 7.66
CA LYS A 76 -7.72 -2.04 8.09
C LYS A 76 -8.24 -1.15 6.97
N ALA A 77 -7.90 -1.43 5.71
CA ALA A 77 -8.44 -0.69 4.57
C ALA A 77 -9.97 -0.85 4.48
N LYS A 78 -10.49 -2.07 4.71
CA LYS A 78 -11.94 -2.33 4.83
C LYS A 78 -12.59 -1.61 6.02
N LYS A 79 -11.97 -1.62 7.18
CA LYS A 79 -12.52 -0.94 8.38
C LYS A 79 -12.53 0.58 8.25
N LEU A 80 -11.55 1.18 7.58
CA LEU A 80 -11.56 2.62 7.28
C LEU A 80 -12.72 2.96 6.31
N GLN A 81 -12.98 2.09 5.33
CA GLN A 81 -14.08 2.24 4.38
C GLN A 81 -15.45 2.16 5.04
N GLU A 82 -15.62 1.28 6.02
CA GLU A 82 -16.85 1.19 6.83
C GLU A 82 -17.04 2.40 7.74
N TYR A 83 -15.95 2.91 8.34
CA TYR A 83 -15.99 4.10 9.20
C TYR A 83 -16.38 5.36 8.43
N VAL A 84 -15.81 5.59 7.24
CA VAL A 84 -16.14 6.76 6.40
C VAL A 84 -17.61 6.72 5.96
N LYS A 85 -18.13 5.56 5.53
CA LYS A 85 -19.55 5.38 5.18
C LYS A 85 -20.53 5.55 6.35
N SER A 86 -20.08 5.34 7.59
CA SER A 86 -20.94 5.48 8.78
C SER A 86 -21.04 6.91 9.31
N ASN A 87 -20.26 7.85 8.76
CA ASN A 87 -20.17 9.24 9.21
C ASN A 87 -20.45 10.28 8.09
N GLU A 88 -20.99 9.83 6.95
CA GLU A 88 -21.66 10.67 5.94
C GLU A 88 -23.18 10.60 6.11
#